data_AF-A0A2V9XNV2-F1
#
_entry.id   AF-A0A2V9XNV2-F1
#
_cell.length_a   1.000
_cell.length_b   1.000
_cell.length_c   1.000
_cell.angle_alpha   90.00
_cell.angle_beta   90.00
_cell.angle_gamma   90.00
#
_symmetry.space_group_name_H-M   'P 1'
#
loop_
_entity.id
_entity.type
_entity.pdbx_description
1 polymer ?
#
loop_
_entity_poly.entity_id
_entity_poly.type
_entity_poly.pdbx_seq_one_letter_code
_entity_poly.pdbx_strand_id
1 'polypeptide(L)'
;MMGRPTNERITVDVGRELCLRTGSKALLGGTISGLGSHYLIDVNAVACSGGETLAKEQVEAASKEDVLKALSRAASSLRAKLGESLPSVQRFDVPIEATTSSLEALKNYSMGIKVGREKGDAPSIPFLKRAIELDPNFPMAYAALSISYENLGQPSLGLEYATKAYALRDRVSEREKLRLTADYFRATGEVEKEAQTYELWIANYPRDSVPHNNLGANYAFMGQYEKGLAEAQETLRLEPNDVINNANLGEVYLYLNRLDEAKATFDQALARKLDGGYLRLYLHYLGFLWGDSAQMKQQVAWGAGKPGDEDLLLSTQSDSDAYYGRLAKARDFSRRAVDSAVRSDSKETAALWEANAALREAEFGDGASAKQDVTAALALAPGRDVKVFTAIALARSGEADRAKLLVKELEKNYGSNTVLKLYWLPTVNAAIELNKGNSSQALVFLEAAAPYELGSPPPLQLGTLYPAYLRGQAYLLAHNGTAAAAEFQKLLDHRGIVVNFVTGALARLQLARAYATAGDTAKAKSAYQDFFSQWKDAEPDIPILKEAKAEYAKLQ
;
A
#
# COMPACT_ATOMS: atom_id res chain seq x y z
N MET A 1 4.90 27.69 -10.34
CA MET A 1 5.52 28.75 -11.16
C MET A 1 4.95 30.09 -10.69
N MET A 2 5.75 31.01 -10.15
CA MET A 2 5.20 32.33 -9.77
C MET A 2 4.77 33.08 -11.03
N GLY A 3 3.50 33.47 -11.11
CA GLY A 3 2.94 34.31 -12.17
C GLY A 3 2.43 33.60 -13.44
N ARG A 4 2.59 32.28 -13.58
CA ARG A 4 2.12 31.51 -14.74
C ARG A 4 0.88 30.66 -14.40
N PRO A 5 -0.12 30.54 -15.29
CA PRO A 5 -1.27 29.65 -15.08
C PRO A 5 -0.83 28.19 -14.86
N THR A 6 -1.52 27.44 -14.01
CA THR A 6 -1.21 26.03 -13.74
C THR A 6 -1.45 25.11 -14.94
N ASN A 7 -2.20 25.57 -15.95
CA ASN A 7 -2.50 24.86 -17.18
C ASN A 7 -1.68 25.36 -18.40
N GLU A 8 -0.71 26.26 -18.19
CA GLU A 8 0.14 26.73 -19.26
C GLU A 8 0.96 25.55 -19.83
N ARG A 9 0.94 25.38 -21.16
CA ARG A 9 1.75 24.34 -21.81
C ARG A 9 3.24 24.68 -21.64
N ILE A 10 4.04 23.67 -21.30
CA ILE A 10 5.50 23.79 -21.28
C ILE A 10 5.98 23.83 -22.72
N THR A 11 6.10 25.04 -23.28
CA THR A 11 6.78 25.28 -24.55
C THR A 11 8.30 25.17 -24.36
N VAL A 12 9.08 25.22 -25.44
CA VAL A 12 10.56 25.23 -25.35
C VAL A 12 11.06 26.41 -24.51
N ASP A 13 10.43 27.58 -24.60
CA ASP A 13 10.81 28.76 -23.80
C ASP A 13 10.50 28.57 -22.31
N VAL A 14 9.29 28.10 -21.98
CA VAL A 14 8.93 27.75 -20.59
C VAL A 14 9.84 26.65 -20.07
N GLY A 15 10.14 25.64 -20.89
CA GLY A 15 11.07 24.56 -20.60
C GLY A 15 12.48 25.07 -20.31
N ARG A 16 12.95 26.10 -21.02
CA ARG A 16 14.28 26.71 -20.80
C ARG A 16 14.33 27.48 -19.50
N GLU A 17 13.28 28.26 -19.19
CA GLU A 17 13.15 28.91 -17.87
C GLU A 17 13.20 27.89 -16.73
N LEU A 18 12.47 26.78 -16.87
CA LEU A 18 12.48 25.70 -15.89
C LEU A 18 13.87 25.05 -15.79
N CYS A 19 14.49 24.76 -16.93
CA CYS A 19 15.81 24.13 -16.98
C CYS A 19 16.89 24.97 -16.26
N LEU A 20 16.86 26.29 -16.43
CA LEU A 20 17.75 27.22 -15.71
C LEU A 20 17.50 27.19 -14.20
N ARG A 21 16.23 27.19 -13.79
CA ARG A 21 15.85 27.18 -12.36
C ARG A 21 16.20 25.88 -11.66
N THR A 22 16.14 24.75 -12.36
CA THR A 22 16.51 23.44 -11.80
C THR A 22 18.01 23.16 -11.85
N GLY A 23 18.83 24.10 -12.35
CA GLY A 23 20.27 23.88 -12.53
C GLY A 23 20.59 22.79 -13.56
N SER A 24 19.67 22.51 -14.48
CA SER A 24 19.84 21.51 -15.52
C SER A 24 20.73 22.05 -16.66
N LYS A 25 21.46 21.16 -17.34
CA LYS A 25 22.43 21.54 -18.38
C LYS A 25 21.81 21.73 -19.76
N ALA A 26 20.85 20.89 -20.10
CA ALA A 26 20.23 20.86 -21.42
C ALA A 26 18.73 20.57 -21.31
N LEU A 27 17.97 21.14 -22.24
CA LEU A 27 16.56 20.88 -22.46
C LEU A 27 16.43 20.03 -23.73
N LEU A 28 15.76 18.89 -23.62
CA LEU A 28 15.32 18.14 -24.80
C LEU A 28 13.96 18.66 -25.25
N GLY A 29 13.90 19.08 -26.50
CA GLY A 29 12.69 19.46 -27.19
C GLY A 29 12.44 18.55 -28.39
N GLY A 30 11.22 18.63 -28.93
CA GLY A 30 10.92 17.98 -30.19
C GLY A 30 9.53 18.32 -30.69
N THR A 31 9.32 18.08 -31.98
CA THR A 31 8.05 18.29 -32.65
C THR A 31 7.78 17.14 -33.61
N ILE A 32 6.53 16.70 -33.68
CA ILE A 32 6.05 15.78 -34.71
C ILE A 32 5.04 16.55 -35.55
N SER A 33 5.36 16.76 -36.83
CA SER A 33 4.55 17.55 -37.76
C SER A 33 4.08 16.68 -38.93
N GLY A 34 2.81 16.80 -39.32
CA GLY A 34 2.28 16.13 -40.50
C GLY A 34 2.62 16.88 -41.79
N LEU A 35 3.09 16.17 -42.81
CA LEU A 35 3.40 16.67 -44.15
C LEU A 35 2.70 15.77 -45.18
N GLY A 36 1.42 16.02 -45.42
CA GLY A 36 0.59 15.14 -46.25
C GLY A 36 0.41 13.77 -45.60
N SER A 37 0.88 12.71 -46.26
CA SER A 37 0.89 11.34 -45.73
C SER A 37 2.11 11.02 -44.84
N HIS A 38 3.14 11.87 -44.87
CA HIS A 38 4.39 11.68 -44.13
C HIS A 38 4.40 12.47 -42.82
N TYR A 39 5.28 12.10 -41.90
CA TYR A 39 5.50 12.81 -40.65
C TYR A 39 6.97 13.20 -40.52
N LEU A 40 7.22 14.44 -40.13
CA LEU A 40 8.54 14.95 -39.80
C LEU A 40 8.70 15.00 -38.28
N ILE A 41 9.76 14.35 -37.79
CA ILE A 41 10.09 14.30 -36.37
C ILE A 41 11.40 15.04 -36.19
N ASP A 42 11.33 16.17 -35.49
CA ASP A 42 12.49 16.94 -35.06
C ASP A 42 12.72 16.69 -33.57
N VAL A 43 13.96 16.36 -33.20
CA VAL A 43 14.38 16.26 -31.80
C VAL A 43 15.63 17.10 -31.62
N ASN A 44 15.66 17.94 -30.61
CA ASN A 44 16.78 18.84 -30.35
C ASN A 44 17.13 18.90 -28.87
N ALA A 45 18.43 18.98 -28.60
CA ALA A 45 18.99 19.30 -27.30
C ALA A 45 19.49 20.74 -27.33
N VAL A 46 19.01 21.56 -26.40
CA VAL A 46 19.36 22.97 -26.31
C VAL A 46 20.02 23.23 -24.97
N ALA A 47 21.13 23.95 -24.96
CA ALA A 47 21.79 24.37 -23.73
C ALA A 47 20.86 25.28 -22.93
N CYS A 48 20.76 25.05 -21.63
CA CYS A 48 19.85 25.84 -20.80
C CYS A 48 20.40 27.24 -20.55
N SER A 49 21.72 27.36 -20.36
CA SER A 49 22.45 28.60 -20.48
C SER A 49 22.63 28.96 -21.96
N GLY A 50 22.28 30.18 -22.37
CA GLY A 50 22.57 30.68 -23.73
C GLY A 50 21.54 30.29 -24.81
N GLY A 51 20.93 29.10 -24.72
CA GLY A 51 19.90 28.66 -25.66
C GLY A 51 20.44 28.12 -26.98
N GLU A 52 21.74 27.86 -27.09
CA GLU A 52 22.36 27.26 -28.26
C GLU A 52 21.95 25.79 -28.44
N THR A 53 21.83 25.34 -29.70
CA THR A 53 21.56 23.94 -30.01
C THR A 53 22.82 23.11 -29.79
N LEU A 54 22.77 22.15 -28.86
CA LEU A 54 23.84 21.20 -28.58
C LEU A 54 23.87 20.07 -29.61
N ALA A 55 22.69 19.55 -29.95
CA ALA A 55 22.52 18.53 -30.96
C ALA A 55 21.10 18.61 -31.54
N LYS A 56 20.94 18.24 -32.81
CA LYS A 56 19.65 18.14 -33.46
C LYS A 56 19.61 16.89 -34.34
N GLU A 57 18.45 16.25 -34.36
CA GLU A 57 18.07 15.22 -35.31
C GLU A 57 16.75 15.55 -35.98
N GLN A 58 16.66 15.15 -37.24
CA GLN A 58 15.44 15.23 -38.02
C GLN A 58 15.29 13.94 -38.81
N VAL A 59 14.13 13.30 -38.67
CA VAL A 59 13.82 12.04 -39.35
C VAL A 59 12.41 12.07 -39.90
N GLU A 60 12.21 11.39 -41.02
CA GLU A 60 10.90 11.22 -41.64
C GLU A 60 10.31 9.85 -41.32
N ALA A 61 8.99 9.81 -41.12
CA ALA A 61 8.18 8.60 -41.06
C ALA A 61 7.21 8.58 -42.24
N ALA A 62 7.12 7.45 -42.94
CA ALA A 62 6.31 7.33 -44.14
C ALA A 62 4.81 7.27 -43.86
N SER A 63 4.44 6.81 -42.67
CA SER A 63 3.06 6.79 -42.18
C SER A 63 3.01 7.04 -40.67
N LYS A 64 1.79 7.07 -40.12
CA LYS A 64 1.54 7.22 -38.67
C LYS A 64 2.13 6.05 -37.88
N GLU A 65 2.10 4.86 -38.46
CA GLU A 65 2.58 3.61 -37.88
C GLU A 65 4.12 3.59 -37.77
N ASP A 66 4.82 4.28 -38.69
CA ASP A 66 6.27 4.40 -38.68
C ASP A 66 6.83 5.45 -37.70
N VAL A 67 5.97 6.27 -37.09
CA VAL A 67 6.38 7.39 -36.23
C VAL A 67 7.23 6.91 -35.05
N LEU A 68 6.83 5.82 -34.39
CA LEU A 68 7.55 5.28 -33.24
C LEU A 68 8.95 4.78 -33.63
N LYS A 69 9.05 4.08 -34.76
CA LYS A 69 10.32 3.60 -35.30
C LYS A 69 11.25 4.73 -35.70
N ALA A 70 10.72 5.76 -36.34
CA ALA A 70 11.50 6.94 -36.68
C ALA A 70 11.96 7.67 -35.41
N LEU A 71 11.10 7.82 -34.40
CA LEU A 71 11.46 8.42 -33.12
C LEU A 71 12.57 7.63 -32.41
N SER A 72 12.52 6.29 -32.39
CA SER A 72 13.59 5.44 -31.85
C SER A 72 14.94 5.79 -32.50
N ARG A 73 14.98 5.82 -33.84
CA ARG A 73 16.22 6.17 -34.58
C ARG A 73 16.72 7.58 -34.28
N ALA A 74 15.81 8.56 -34.18
CA ALA A 74 16.18 9.93 -33.82
C ALA A 74 16.78 10.00 -32.42
N ALA A 75 16.23 9.26 -31.45
CA ALA A 75 16.75 9.20 -30.09
C ALA A 75 18.16 8.60 -30.05
N SER A 76 18.40 7.47 -30.73
CA SER A 76 19.73 6.83 -30.82
C SER A 76 20.77 7.78 -31.40
N SER A 77 20.42 8.44 -32.51
CA SER A 77 21.32 9.35 -33.21
C SER A 77 21.62 10.61 -32.40
N LEU A 78 20.61 11.14 -31.69
CA LEU A 78 20.79 12.29 -30.81
C LEU A 78 21.72 11.96 -29.64
N ARG A 79 21.60 10.78 -29.02
CA ARG A 79 22.50 10.31 -27.95
C ARG A 79 23.96 10.25 -28.41
N ALA A 80 24.19 9.70 -29.61
CA ALA A 80 25.52 9.66 -30.21
C ALA A 80 26.08 11.08 -30.47
N LYS A 81 25.26 11.99 -31.01
CA LYS A 81 25.66 13.41 -31.22
C LYS A 81 25.94 14.16 -29.91
N LEU A 82 25.29 13.78 -28.82
CA LEU A 82 25.53 14.32 -27.47
C LEU A 82 26.77 13.72 -26.79
N GLY A 83 27.49 12.80 -27.45
CA GLY A 83 28.77 12.27 -26.98
C GLY A 83 28.65 10.98 -26.15
N GLU A 84 27.50 10.31 -26.14
CA GLU A 84 27.40 8.97 -25.56
C GLU A 84 28.22 7.97 -26.39
N SER A 85 28.98 7.10 -25.71
CA SER A 85 29.84 6.13 -26.39
C SER A 85 29.02 5.11 -27.20
N LEU A 86 29.54 4.69 -28.36
CA LEU A 86 28.87 3.70 -29.20
C LEU A 86 28.54 2.39 -28.46
N PRO A 87 29.43 1.82 -27.61
CA PRO A 87 29.09 0.64 -26.82
C PRO A 87 27.94 0.89 -25.83
N SER A 88 27.83 2.09 -25.27
CA SER A 88 26.74 2.47 -24.37
C SER A 88 25.42 2.59 -25.14
N VAL A 89 25.42 3.29 -26.29
CA VAL A 89 24.25 3.35 -27.16
C VAL A 89 23.84 1.94 -27.57
N GLN A 90 24.74 1.11 -28.11
CA GLN A 90 24.41 -0.26 -28.50
C GLN A 90 23.85 -1.12 -27.36
N ARG A 91 24.32 -0.91 -26.12
CA ARG A 91 23.84 -1.65 -24.95
C ARG A 91 22.46 -1.21 -24.48
N PHE A 92 22.17 0.09 -24.52
CA PHE A 92 20.98 0.67 -23.88
C PHE A 92 19.94 1.21 -24.88
N ASP A 93 20.21 1.14 -26.18
CA ASP A 93 19.30 1.57 -27.24
C ASP A 93 18.28 0.48 -27.58
N VAL A 94 17.34 0.27 -26.65
CA VAL A 94 16.19 -0.59 -26.90
C VAL A 94 15.10 0.24 -27.59
N PRO A 95 14.65 -0.15 -28.80
CA PRO A 95 13.66 0.62 -29.54
C PRO A 95 12.31 0.64 -28.81
N ILE A 96 11.55 1.73 -28.96
CA ILE A 96 10.23 1.86 -28.32
C ILE A 96 9.26 0.76 -28.79
N GLU A 97 9.47 0.20 -29.98
CA GLU A 97 8.70 -0.94 -30.50
C GLU A 97 8.84 -2.20 -29.64
N ALA A 98 9.91 -2.29 -28.85
CA ALA A 98 10.08 -3.37 -27.89
C ALA A 98 9.12 -3.25 -26.70
N THR A 99 8.62 -2.03 -26.40
CA THR A 99 7.54 -1.80 -25.45
C THR A 99 6.17 -1.85 -26.16
N THR A 100 5.96 -1.09 -27.23
CA THR A 100 4.77 -1.20 -28.08
C THR A 100 5.05 -0.67 -29.49
N SER A 101 4.54 -1.37 -30.51
CA SER A 101 4.57 -0.90 -31.90
C SER A 101 3.34 -0.05 -32.26
N SER A 102 2.35 0.04 -31.37
CA SER A 102 1.08 0.74 -31.63
C SER A 102 1.09 2.13 -31.01
N LEU A 103 1.11 3.16 -31.87
CA LEU A 103 0.98 4.56 -31.44
C LEU A 103 -0.34 4.81 -30.70
N GLU A 104 -1.40 4.10 -31.08
CA GLU A 104 -2.70 4.21 -30.40
C GLU A 104 -2.70 3.53 -29.03
N ALA A 105 -2.03 2.39 -28.89
CA ALA A 105 -1.82 1.76 -27.59
C ALA A 105 -1.00 2.67 -26.67
N LEU A 106 0.10 3.24 -27.16
CA LEU A 106 0.94 4.18 -26.42
C LEU A 106 0.17 5.42 -25.96
N LYS A 107 -0.72 5.96 -26.82
CA LYS A 107 -1.60 7.08 -26.47
C LYS A 107 -2.55 6.71 -25.34
N ASN A 108 -3.20 5.55 -25.42
CA ASN A 108 -4.13 5.08 -24.38
C ASN A 108 -3.39 4.81 -23.06
N TYR A 109 -2.22 4.18 -23.11
CA TYR A 109 -1.36 4.01 -21.94
C TYR A 109 -1.00 5.35 -21.29
N SER A 110 -0.52 6.31 -22.08
CA SER A 110 -0.14 7.65 -21.59
C SER A 110 -1.32 8.38 -20.96
N MET A 111 -2.51 8.24 -21.54
CA MET A 111 -3.75 8.77 -20.97
C MET A 111 -4.11 8.08 -19.66
N GLY A 112 -3.97 6.75 -19.60
CA GLY A 112 -4.16 5.96 -18.37
C GLY A 112 -3.26 6.45 -17.24
N ILE A 113 -1.94 6.57 -17.48
CA ILE A 113 -1.00 7.08 -16.48
C ILE A 113 -1.36 8.49 -16.03
N LYS A 114 -1.71 9.39 -16.96
CA LYS A 114 -2.11 10.76 -16.62
C LYS A 114 -3.38 10.79 -15.76
N VAL A 115 -4.42 10.07 -16.18
CA VAL A 115 -5.69 9.98 -15.46
C VAL A 115 -5.48 9.35 -14.09
N GLY A 116 -4.64 8.32 -13.98
CA GLY A 116 -4.23 7.71 -12.71
C GLY A 116 -3.68 8.74 -11.73
N ARG A 117 -2.71 9.54 -12.18
CA ARG A 117 -2.10 10.60 -11.34
C ARG A 117 -3.07 11.72 -10.96
N GLU A 118 -3.97 12.10 -11.86
CA GLU A 118 -4.89 13.23 -11.65
C GLU A 118 -6.17 12.86 -10.90
N LYS A 119 -6.65 11.62 -11.05
CA LYS A 119 -7.99 11.18 -10.62
C LYS A 119 -8.02 9.85 -9.86
N GLY A 120 -6.86 9.20 -9.67
CA GLY A 120 -6.75 7.90 -9.01
C GLY A 120 -6.80 6.71 -9.97
N ASP A 121 -6.54 5.52 -9.43
CA ASP A 121 -6.35 4.29 -10.19
C ASP A 121 -7.60 3.81 -10.93
N ALA A 122 -8.78 3.87 -10.32
CA ALA A 122 -10.02 3.35 -10.94
C ALA A 122 -10.37 4.05 -12.27
N PRO A 123 -10.34 5.40 -12.38
CA PRO A 123 -10.51 6.09 -13.66
C PRO A 123 -9.46 5.76 -14.73
N SER A 124 -8.29 5.23 -14.36
CA SER A 124 -7.22 4.89 -15.31
C SER A 124 -7.46 3.57 -16.07
N ILE A 125 -8.17 2.63 -15.43
CA ILE A 125 -8.35 1.25 -15.89
C ILE A 125 -8.89 1.15 -17.33
N PRO A 126 -9.94 1.91 -17.75
CA PRO A 126 -10.47 1.78 -19.11
C PRO A 126 -9.44 2.12 -20.20
N PHE A 127 -8.58 3.11 -19.94
CA PHE A 127 -7.52 3.50 -20.88
C PHE A 127 -6.42 2.44 -20.97
N LEU A 128 -6.00 1.90 -19.82
CA LEU A 128 -4.97 0.86 -19.79
C LEU A 128 -5.47 -0.46 -20.42
N LYS A 129 -6.74 -0.83 -20.18
CA LYS A 129 -7.39 -1.96 -20.87
C LYS A 129 -7.44 -1.74 -22.38
N ARG A 130 -7.79 -0.53 -22.82
CA ARG A 130 -7.77 -0.21 -24.25
C ARG A 130 -6.37 -0.31 -24.85
N ALA A 131 -5.33 0.06 -24.11
CA ALA A 131 -3.95 -0.06 -24.57
C ALA A 131 -3.57 -1.53 -24.86
N ILE A 132 -3.92 -2.47 -23.98
CA ILE A 132 -3.64 -3.90 -24.19
C ILE A 132 -4.55 -4.57 -25.22
N GLU A 133 -5.75 -4.03 -25.47
CA GLU A 133 -6.60 -4.46 -26.59
C GLU A 133 -5.99 -4.07 -27.94
N LEU A 134 -5.40 -2.87 -28.00
CA LEU A 134 -4.74 -2.35 -29.19
C LEU A 134 -3.37 -3.00 -29.44
N ASP A 135 -2.66 -3.37 -28.38
CA ASP A 135 -1.42 -4.13 -28.44
C ASP A 135 -1.34 -5.14 -27.28
N PRO A 136 -1.71 -6.41 -27.53
CA PRO A 136 -1.62 -7.48 -26.52
C PRO A 136 -0.20 -7.81 -26.07
N ASN A 137 0.81 -7.26 -26.72
CA ASN A 137 2.20 -7.44 -26.35
C ASN A 137 2.80 -6.20 -25.67
N PHE A 138 1.99 -5.36 -25.02
CA PHE A 138 2.46 -4.14 -24.36
C PHE A 138 2.74 -4.36 -22.86
N PRO A 139 3.97 -4.75 -22.45
CA PRO A 139 4.30 -5.07 -21.06
C PRO A 139 4.03 -3.94 -20.07
N MET A 140 4.34 -2.70 -20.43
CA MET A 140 4.15 -1.57 -19.51
C MET A 140 2.68 -1.26 -19.23
N ALA A 141 1.78 -1.51 -20.19
CA ALA A 141 0.34 -1.38 -19.96
C ALA A 141 -0.18 -2.47 -19.02
N TYR A 142 0.34 -3.69 -19.12
CA TYR A 142 0.06 -4.75 -18.13
C TYR A 142 0.60 -4.40 -16.75
N ALA A 143 1.82 -3.89 -16.63
CA ALA A 143 2.39 -3.47 -15.35
C ALA A 143 1.56 -2.34 -14.71
N ALA A 144 1.15 -1.34 -15.49
CA ALA A 144 0.28 -0.27 -15.00
C ALA A 144 -1.08 -0.79 -14.51
N LEU A 145 -1.69 -1.76 -15.20
CA LEU A 145 -2.91 -2.42 -14.74
C LEU A 145 -2.68 -3.18 -13.44
N SER A 146 -1.56 -3.89 -13.31
CA SER A 146 -1.20 -4.63 -12.10
C SER A 146 -1.18 -3.71 -10.88
N ILE A 147 -0.42 -2.61 -10.95
CA ILE A 147 -0.31 -1.62 -9.87
C ILE A 147 -1.68 -0.99 -9.57
N SER A 148 -2.42 -0.60 -10.61
CA SER A 148 -3.73 0.04 -10.43
C SER A 148 -4.70 -0.89 -9.70
N TYR A 149 -4.71 -2.19 -10.04
CA TYR A 149 -5.55 -3.17 -9.37
C TYR A 149 -5.09 -3.46 -7.93
N GLU A 150 -3.79 -3.51 -7.66
CA GLU A 150 -3.30 -3.71 -6.30
C GLU A 150 -3.62 -2.52 -5.39
N ASN A 151 -3.44 -1.28 -5.87
CA ASN A 151 -3.84 -0.08 -5.13
C ASN A 151 -5.35 -0.06 -4.81
N LEU A 152 -6.16 -0.61 -5.71
CA LEU A 152 -7.61 -0.75 -5.53
C LEU A 152 -8.01 -1.95 -4.65
N GLY A 153 -7.07 -2.71 -4.09
CA GLY A 153 -7.36 -3.88 -3.24
C GLY A 153 -7.81 -5.11 -4.02
N GLN A 154 -7.38 -5.24 -5.29
CA GLN A 154 -7.68 -6.36 -6.19
C GLN A 154 -6.43 -7.18 -6.51
N PRO A 155 -5.78 -7.81 -5.52
CA PRO A 155 -4.49 -8.45 -5.69
C PRO A 155 -4.52 -9.64 -6.64
N SER A 156 -5.66 -10.33 -6.82
CA SER A 156 -5.74 -11.44 -7.77
C SER A 156 -5.61 -10.95 -9.22
N LEU A 157 -6.31 -9.85 -9.57
CA LEU A 157 -6.14 -9.19 -10.87
C LEU A 157 -4.75 -8.55 -11.00
N GLY A 158 -4.25 -7.96 -9.92
CA GLY A 158 -2.89 -7.45 -9.81
C GLY A 158 -1.84 -8.47 -10.23
N LEU A 159 -1.90 -9.67 -9.65
CA LEU A 159 -1.01 -10.79 -9.94
C LEU A 159 -1.17 -11.33 -11.36
N GLU A 160 -2.41 -11.41 -11.87
CA GLU A 160 -2.66 -11.83 -13.25
C GLU A 160 -1.91 -10.92 -14.25
N TYR A 161 -2.06 -9.60 -14.10
CA TYR A 161 -1.43 -8.65 -15.00
C TYR A 161 0.09 -8.54 -14.77
N ALA A 162 0.56 -8.63 -13.52
CA ALA A 162 2.00 -8.69 -13.23
C ALA A 162 2.66 -9.88 -13.93
N THR A 163 2.00 -11.05 -13.90
CA THR A 163 2.50 -12.27 -14.55
C THR A 163 2.61 -12.10 -16.07
N LYS A 164 1.60 -11.50 -16.71
CA LYS A 164 1.65 -11.19 -18.16
C LYS A 164 2.77 -10.21 -18.49
N ALA A 165 2.93 -9.16 -17.69
CA ALA A 165 3.98 -8.18 -17.87
C ALA A 165 5.38 -8.81 -17.71
N TYR A 166 5.57 -9.64 -16.68
CA TYR A 166 6.80 -10.38 -16.40
C TYR A 166 7.19 -11.34 -17.53
N ALA A 167 6.22 -12.02 -18.14
CA ALA A 167 6.46 -12.91 -19.28
C ALA A 167 7.06 -12.19 -20.50
N LEU A 168 6.84 -10.87 -20.62
CA LEU A 168 7.31 -10.03 -21.72
C LEU A 168 8.59 -9.25 -21.40
N ARG A 169 9.20 -9.47 -20.23
CA ARG A 169 10.29 -8.61 -19.71
C ARG A 169 11.62 -8.69 -20.47
N ASP A 170 11.89 -9.75 -21.22
CA ASP A 170 13.21 -9.96 -21.84
C ASP A 170 13.39 -9.23 -23.18
N ARG A 171 12.34 -8.59 -23.71
CA ARG A 171 12.39 -7.76 -24.91
C ARG A 171 12.49 -6.26 -24.63
N VAL A 172 12.18 -5.81 -23.42
CA VAL A 172 12.13 -4.37 -23.09
C VAL A 172 13.50 -3.83 -22.67
N SER A 173 13.58 -2.52 -22.44
CA SER A 173 14.78 -1.90 -21.89
C SER A 173 15.13 -2.45 -20.51
N GLU A 174 16.40 -2.40 -20.12
CA GLU A 174 16.83 -2.87 -18.80
C GLU A 174 16.06 -2.19 -17.66
N ARG A 175 15.77 -0.88 -17.80
CA ARG A 175 14.94 -0.13 -16.86
C ARG A 175 13.53 -0.69 -16.74
N GLU A 176 12.86 -0.94 -17.87
CA GLU A 176 11.53 -1.56 -17.87
C GLU A 176 11.60 -2.98 -17.32
N LYS A 177 12.60 -3.78 -17.68
CA LYS A 177 12.78 -5.13 -17.15
C LYS A 177 12.87 -5.15 -15.62
N LEU A 178 13.61 -4.22 -15.01
CA LEU A 178 13.68 -4.06 -13.56
C LEU A 178 12.31 -3.71 -12.96
N ARG A 179 11.57 -2.79 -13.59
CA ARG A 179 10.21 -2.44 -13.19
C ARG A 179 9.27 -3.65 -13.21
N LEU A 180 9.22 -4.36 -14.33
CA LEU A 180 8.37 -5.55 -14.51
C LEU A 180 8.73 -6.67 -13.52
N THR A 181 10.02 -6.83 -13.23
CA THR A 181 10.52 -7.83 -12.27
C THR A 181 10.11 -7.49 -10.84
N ALA A 182 10.26 -6.22 -10.45
CA ALA A 182 9.87 -5.77 -9.13
C ALA A 182 8.34 -5.87 -8.92
N ASP A 183 7.54 -5.44 -9.90
CA ASP A 183 6.08 -5.56 -9.83
C ASP A 183 5.61 -7.01 -9.70
N TYR A 184 6.29 -7.95 -10.39
CA TYR A 184 6.01 -9.37 -10.25
C TYR A 184 6.31 -9.88 -8.83
N PHE A 185 7.49 -9.59 -8.29
CA PHE A 185 7.84 -10.03 -6.93
C PHE A 185 6.98 -9.38 -5.85
N ARG A 186 6.55 -8.13 -6.06
CA ARG A 186 5.54 -7.48 -5.21
C ARG A 186 4.22 -8.24 -5.23
N ALA A 187 3.70 -8.56 -6.41
CA ALA A 187 2.44 -9.27 -6.56
C ALA A 187 2.47 -10.70 -6.01
N THR A 188 3.61 -11.39 -6.13
CA THR A 188 3.81 -12.72 -5.52
C THR A 188 4.13 -12.66 -4.03
N GLY A 189 4.50 -11.48 -3.51
CA GLY A 189 4.87 -11.24 -2.11
C GLY A 189 6.26 -11.77 -1.74
N GLU A 190 7.17 -11.85 -2.70
CA GLU A 190 8.58 -12.24 -2.53
C GLU A 190 9.41 -11.00 -2.16
N VAL A 191 9.19 -10.47 -0.95
CA VAL A 191 9.66 -9.14 -0.53
C VAL A 191 11.18 -8.96 -0.57
N GLU A 192 11.97 -10.02 -0.33
CA GLU A 192 13.43 -9.93 -0.42
C GLU A 192 13.92 -9.82 -1.86
N LYS A 193 13.28 -10.54 -2.80
CA LYS A 193 13.62 -10.45 -4.23
C LYS A 193 13.17 -9.12 -4.81
N GLU A 194 12.04 -8.61 -4.33
CA GLU A 194 11.58 -7.26 -4.65
C GLU A 194 12.64 -6.23 -4.20
N ALA A 195 13.09 -6.26 -2.94
CA ALA A 195 14.10 -5.35 -2.42
C ALA A 195 15.39 -5.37 -3.25
N GLN A 196 15.93 -6.57 -3.54
CA GLN A 196 17.13 -6.74 -4.36
C GLN A 196 16.95 -6.16 -5.78
N THR A 197 15.75 -6.24 -6.34
CA THR A 197 15.45 -5.69 -7.66
C THR A 197 15.45 -4.15 -7.61
N TYR A 198 14.88 -3.54 -6.56
CA TYR A 198 14.94 -2.09 -6.38
C TYR A 198 16.35 -1.58 -6.11
N GLU A 199 17.14 -2.28 -5.30
CA GLU A 199 18.55 -1.93 -5.05
C GLU A 199 19.37 -1.94 -6.35
N LEU A 200 19.18 -2.97 -7.20
CA LEU A 200 19.79 -3.03 -8.53
C LEU A 200 19.29 -1.89 -9.44
N TRP A 201 18.01 -1.55 -9.36
CA TRP A 201 17.46 -0.44 -10.12
C TRP A 201 18.07 0.89 -9.70
N ILE A 202 18.15 1.17 -8.40
CA ILE A 202 18.78 2.39 -7.85
C ILE A 202 20.25 2.47 -8.30
N ALA A 203 20.99 1.37 -8.23
CA ALA A 203 22.38 1.33 -8.66
C ALA A 203 22.55 1.68 -10.16
N ASN A 204 21.64 1.22 -11.02
CA ASN A 204 21.68 1.46 -12.46
C ASN A 204 21.09 2.83 -12.86
N TYR A 205 20.12 3.35 -12.10
CA TYR A 205 19.37 4.56 -12.41
C TYR A 205 19.17 5.43 -11.15
N PRO A 206 20.23 6.01 -10.56
CA PRO A 206 20.20 6.68 -9.25
C PRO A 206 19.43 8.02 -9.21
N ARG A 207 18.77 8.40 -10.30
CA ARG A 207 17.90 9.59 -10.38
C ARG A 207 16.44 9.23 -10.60
N ASP A 208 16.12 7.94 -10.63
CA ASP A 208 14.76 7.45 -10.75
C ASP A 208 14.15 7.35 -9.34
N SER A 209 13.09 8.12 -9.08
CA SER A 209 12.41 8.16 -7.77
C SER A 209 11.62 6.88 -7.49
N VAL A 210 11.13 6.20 -8.52
CA VAL A 210 10.22 5.06 -8.41
C VAL A 210 10.79 3.91 -7.55
N PRO A 211 12.03 3.42 -7.78
CA PRO A 211 12.56 2.34 -6.95
C PRO A 211 12.84 2.76 -5.50
N HIS A 212 13.20 4.02 -5.23
CA HIS A 212 13.34 4.51 -3.86
C HIS A 212 11.99 4.47 -3.13
N ASN A 213 10.92 4.98 -3.76
CA ASN A 213 9.59 5.00 -3.16
C ASN A 213 9.13 3.58 -2.77
N ASN A 214 9.27 2.65 -3.71
CA ASN A 214 8.77 1.29 -3.51
C ASN A 214 9.67 0.47 -2.59
N LEU A 215 11.00 0.72 -2.57
CA LEU A 215 11.89 0.11 -1.59
C LEU A 215 11.57 0.60 -0.18
N GLY A 216 11.17 1.87 -0.02
CA GLY A 216 10.70 2.41 1.25
C GLY A 216 9.48 1.65 1.79
N ALA A 217 8.46 1.44 0.95
CA ALA A 217 7.27 0.66 1.29
C ALA A 217 7.61 -0.82 1.57
N ASN A 218 8.50 -1.42 0.79
CA ASN A 218 8.97 -2.80 1.00
C ASN A 218 9.71 -2.96 2.35
N TYR A 219 10.53 -1.98 2.74
CA TYR A 219 11.14 -1.96 4.08
C TYR A 219 10.09 -1.81 5.19
N ALA A 220 9.04 -1.00 4.99
CA ALA A 220 7.94 -0.88 5.94
C ALA A 220 7.19 -2.21 6.14
N PHE A 221 6.97 -3.01 5.07
CA PHE A 221 6.40 -4.36 5.19
C PHE A 221 7.23 -5.28 6.09
N MET A 222 8.55 -5.09 6.12
CA MET A 222 9.46 -5.84 6.98
C MET A 222 9.70 -5.20 8.35
N GLY A 223 9.05 -4.07 8.67
CA GLY A 223 9.26 -3.33 9.92
C GLY A 223 10.61 -2.59 10.00
N GLN A 224 11.30 -2.42 8.86
CA GLN A 224 12.60 -1.74 8.76
C GLN A 224 12.40 -0.24 8.50
N TYR A 225 11.66 0.43 9.38
CA TYR A 225 11.15 1.79 9.15
C TYR A 225 12.24 2.86 9.00
N GLU A 226 13.38 2.73 9.68
CA GLU A 226 14.50 3.66 9.55
C GLU A 226 15.14 3.61 8.15
N LYS A 227 15.23 2.39 7.56
CA LYS A 227 15.65 2.26 6.16
C LYS A 227 14.59 2.83 5.23
N GLY A 228 13.31 2.53 5.50
CA GLY A 228 12.19 3.09 4.76
C GLY A 228 12.18 4.62 4.75
N LEU A 229 12.55 5.24 5.88
CA LEU A 229 12.63 6.69 6.02
C LEU A 229 13.70 7.28 5.11
N ALA A 230 14.89 6.67 5.06
CA ALA A 230 15.97 7.14 4.19
C ALA A 230 15.54 7.13 2.71
N GLU A 231 14.88 6.05 2.27
CA GLU A 231 14.37 5.93 0.90
C GLU A 231 13.23 6.90 0.59
N ALA A 232 12.30 7.11 1.53
CA ALA A 232 11.21 8.07 1.39
C ALA A 232 11.72 9.52 1.30
N GLN A 233 12.75 9.86 2.10
CA GLN A 233 13.40 11.18 2.04
C GLN A 233 14.11 11.40 0.70
N GLU A 234 14.81 10.39 0.19
CA GLU A 234 15.47 10.47 -1.12
C GLU A 234 14.45 10.60 -2.26
N THR A 235 13.35 9.85 -2.19
CA THR A 235 12.23 9.96 -3.13
C THR A 235 11.67 11.38 -3.16
N LEU A 236 11.41 11.98 -1.99
CA LEU A 236 10.90 13.36 -1.91
C LEU A 236 11.94 14.38 -2.40
N ARG A 237 13.24 14.13 -2.18
CA ARG A 237 14.33 14.95 -2.71
C ARG A 237 14.36 14.94 -4.24
N LEU A 238 14.14 13.77 -4.85
CA LEU A 238 14.10 13.58 -6.31
C LEU A 238 12.81 14.17 -6.93
N GLU A 239 11.66 13.92 -6.30
CA GLU A 239 10.35 14.35 -6.78
C GLU A 239 9.51 15.03 -5.68
N PRO A 240 9.77 16.32 -5.39
CA PRO A 240 9.16 17.00 -4.25
C PRO A 240 7.69 17.38 -4.44
N ASN A 241 7.15 17.29 -5.67
CA ASN A 241 5.79 17.73 -6.03
C ASN A 241 4.82 16.56 -6.24
N ASP A 242 5.18 15.35 -5.84
CA ASP A 242 4.30 14.18 -5.95
C ASP A 242 3.56 13.93 -4.63
N VAL A 243 2.24 13.71 -4.72
CA VAL A 243 1.39 13.52 -3.53
C VAL A 243 1.65 12.18 -2.84
N ILE A 244 1.96 11.13 -3.59
CA ILE A 244 2.22 9.79 -3.06
C ILE A 244 3.52 9.80 -2.27
N ASN A 245 4.56 10.47 -2.77
CA ASN A 245 5.83 10.60 -2.04
C ASN A 245 5.67 11.29 -0.68
N ASN A 246 4.81 12.32 -0.60
CA ASN A 246 4.50 12.98 0.67
C ASN A 246 3.66 12.09 1.60
N ALA A 247 2.70 11.34 1.05
CA ALA A 247 1.90 10.39 1.80
C ALA A 247 2.77 9.30 2.44
N ASN A 248 3.66 8.68 1.65
CA ASN A 248 4.54 7.60 2.10
C ASN A 248 5.58 8.08 3.14
N LEU A 249 6.14 9.29 2.97
CA LEU A 249 7.02 9.85 3.99
C LEU A 249 6.27 10.07 5.32
N GLY A 250 5.08 10.65 5.26
CA GLY A 250 4.25 10.85 6.44
C GLY A 250 3.82 9.55 7.11
N GLU A 251 3.52 8.52 6.32
CA GLU A 251 3.26 7.16 6.82
C GLU A 251 4.46 6.59 7.58
N VAL A 252 5.67 6.68 7.03
CA VAL A 252 6.87 6.20 7.72
C VAL A 252 7.09 6.95 9.04
N TYR A 253 6.79 8.25 9.09
CA TYR A 253 6.79 9.00 10.35
C TYR A 253 5.72 8.49 11.34
N LEU A 254 4.53 8.08 10.88
CA LEU A 254 3.54 7.43 11.74
C LEU A 254 4.10 6.14 12.33
N TYR A 255 4.68 5.25 11.52
CA TYR A 255 5.27 3.99 12.01
C TYR A 255 6.36 4.21 13.07
N LEU A 256 7.15 5.27 12.92
CA LEU A 256 8.18 5.67 13.88
C LEU A 256 7.63 6.43 15.10
N ASN A 257 6.31 6.56 15.26
CA ASN A 257 5.65 7.40 16.28
C ASN A 257 6.00 8.89 16.24
N ARG A 258 6.54 9.39 15.12
CA ARG A 258 6.97 10.78 14.91
C ARG A 258 5.82 11.65 14.39
N LEU A 259 4.76 11.74 15.19
CA LEU A 259 3.46 12.29 14.77
C LEU A 259 3.52 13.76 14.31
N ASP A 260 4.35 14.58 14.97
CA ASP A 260 4.50 15.99 14.60
C ASP A 260 5.15 16.15 13.21
N GLU A 261 6.09 15.27 12.86
CA GLU A 261 6.75 15.26 11.55
C GLU A 261 5.83 14.73 10.45
N ALA A 262 5.03 13.71 10.76
CA ALA A 262 3.95 13.25 9.89
C ALA A 262 2.99 14.40 9.57
N LYS A 263 2.53 15.13 10.60
CA LYS A 263 1.65 16.30 10.45
C LYS A 263 2.27 17.38 9.57
N ALA A 264 3.51 17.77 9.87
CA ALA A 264 4.20 18.81 9.13
C ALA A 264 4.31 18.43 7.64
N THR A 265 4.61 17.16 7.35
CA THR A 265 4.69 16.63 5.99
C THR A 265 3.34 16.74 5.28
N PHE A 266 2.24 16.28 5.90
CA PHE A 266 0.90 16.36 5.30
C PHE A 266 0.41 17.80 5.12
N ASP A 267 0.62 18.67 6.11
CA ASP A 267 0.26 20.09 6.04
C ASP A 267 1.00 20.80 4.89
N GLN A 268 2.30 20.52 4.73
CA GLN A 268 3.10 21.08 3.64
C GLN A 268 2.62 20.61 2.26
N ALA A 269 2.27 19.33 2.13
CA ALA A 269 1.70 18.78 0.90
C ALA A 269 0.37 19.48 0.55
N LEU A 270 -0.55 19.59 1.51
CA LEU A 270 -1.83 20.28 1.32
C LEU A 270 -1.65 21.76 1.00
N ALA A 271 -0.73 22.47 1.66
CA ALA A 271 -0.41 23.87 1.38
C ALA A 271 0.10 24.08 -0.07
N ARG A 272 0.72 23.05 -0.64
CA ARG A 272 1.19 23.01 -2.03
C ARG A 272 0.15 22.47 -3.00
N LYS A 273 -1.09 22.24 -2.53
CA LYS A 273 -2.22 21.66 -3.28
C LYS A 273 -1.96 20.24 -3.79
N LEU A 274 -1.14 19.49 -3.05
CA LEU A 274 -0.95 18.05 -3.25
C LEU A 274 -1.95 17.34 -2.33
N ASP A 275 -2.97 16.71 -2.92
CA ASP A 275 -4.07 16.08 -2.21
C ASP A 275 -4.43 14.74 -2.87
N GLY A 276 -4.74 13.72 -2.07
CA GLY A 276 -4.96 12.35 -2.55
C GLY A 276 -5.41 11.40 -1.45
N GLY A 277 -5.96 10.25 -1.84
CA GLY A 277 -6.59 9.25 -0.96
C GLY A 277 -5.74 8.84 0.24
N TYR A 278 -4.54 8.32 -0.02
CA TYR A 278 -3.62 7.88 1.04
C TYR A 278 -3.22 9.01 1.99
N LEU A 279 -2.96 10.21 1.49
CA LEU A 279 -2.68 11.37 2.34
C LEU A 279 -3.87 11.67 3.28
N ARG A 280 -5.10 11.55 2.78
CA ARG A 280 -6.33 11.75 3.56
C ARG A 280 -6.57 10.64 4.57
N LEU A 281 -6.23 9.41 4.22
CA LEU A 281 -6.23 8.28 5.14
C LEU A 281 -5.25 8.53 6.31
N TYR A 282 -4.00 8.89 6.03
CA TYR A 282 -3.01 9.12 7.09
C TYR A 282 -3.34 10.33 7.97
N LEU A 283 -4.00 11.36 7.42
CA LEU A 283 -4.58 12.45 8.23
C LEU A 283 -5.73 12.00 9.12
N HIS A 284 -6.53 11.01 8.69
CA HIS A 284 -7.55 10.39 9.53
C HIS A 284 -6.89 9.66 10.71
N TYR A 285 -5.89 8.82 10.42
CA TYR A 285 -5.12 8.12 11.45
C TYR A 285 -4.44 9.05 12.44
N LEU A 286 -3.85 10.15 11.95
CA LEU A 286 -3.25 11.16 12.81
C LEU A 286 -4.31 11.82 13.71
N GLY A 287 -5.48 12.14 13.16
CA GLY A 287 -6.63 12.64 13.94
C GLY A 287 -7.06 11.65 15.01
N PHE A 288 -7.11 10.35 14.69
CA PHE A 288 -7.39 9.31 15.68
C PHE A 288 -6.34 9.27 16.81
N LEU A 289 -5.04 9.29 16.47
CA LEU A 289 -3.95 9.25 17.45
C LEU A 289 -3.91 10.45 18.40
N TRP A 290 -4.45 11.59 17.96
CA TRP A 290 -4.60 12.80 18.79
C TRP A 290 -5.98 12.98 19.42
N GLY A 291 -6.95 12.11 19.12
CA GLY A 291 -8.33 12.27 19.57
C GLY A 291 -9.08 13.43 18.88
N ASP A 292 -8.64 13.87 17.71
CA ASP A 292 -9.30 14.89 16.90
C ASP A 292 -10.41 14.28 16.03
N SER A 293 -11.59 14.14 16.64
CA SER A 293 -12.78 13.64 15.94
C SER A 293 -13.27 14.55 14.81
N ALA A 294 -12.93 15.83 14.81
CA ALA A 294 -13.32 16.75 13.75
C ALA A 294 -12.45 16.53 12.50
N GLN A 295 -11.14 16.36 12.69
CA GLN A 295 -10.21 15.99 11.62
C GLN A 295 -10.60 14.66 10.97
N MET A 296 -10.90 13.63 11.77
CA MET A 296 -11.37 12.33 11.26
C MET A 296 -12.63 12.48 10.38
N LYS A 297 -13.65 13.20 10.87
CA LYS A 297 -14.91 13.44 10.12
C LYS A 297 -14.66 14.20 8.82
N GLN A 298 -13.74 15.17 8.82
CA GLN A 298 -13.37 15.90 7.62
C GLN A 298 -12.81 14.96 6.54
N GLN A 299 -11.97 14.00 6.91
CA GLN A 299 -11.39 13.07 5.92
C GLN A 299 -12.46 12.12 5.36
N VAL A 300 -13.33 11.57 6.21
CA VAL A 300 -14.47 10.74 5.75
C VAL A 300 -15.37 11.51 4.78
N ALA A 301 -15.67 12.78 5.07
CA ALA A 301 -16.45 13.63 4.19
C ALA A 301 -15.75 13.93 2.86
N TRP A 302 -14.41 14.06 2.85
CA TRP A 302 -13.64 14.25 1.64
C TRP A 302 -13.71 13.04 0.70
N GLY A 303 -13.75 11.82 1.25
CA GLY A 303 -13.82 10.58 0.47
C GLY A 303 -15.17 10.30 -0.19
N ALA A 304 -16.25 10.92 0.29
CA ALA A 304 -17.61 10.63 -0.15
C ALA A 304 -17.79 10.71 -1.68
N GLY A 305 -18.35 9.66 -2.28
CA GLY A 305 -18.59 9.55 -3.71
C GLY A 305 -17.35 9.35 -4.60
N LYS A 306 -16.16 9.13 -4.03
CA LYS A 306 -14.92 8.85 -4.78
C LYS A 306 -14.61 7.34 -4.73
N PRO A 307 -14.69 6.62 -5.86
CA PRO A 307 -14.35 5.19 -5.91
C PRO A 307 -12.93 4.90 -5.42
N GLY A 308 -12.76 3.95 -4.51
CA GLY A 308 -11.48 3.57 -3.91
C GLY A 308 -11.09 4.40 -2.67
N ASP A 309 -11.56 5.66 -2.58
CA ASP A 309 -11.32 6.52 -1.41
C ASP A 309 -12.47 6.44 -0.39
N GLU A 310 -13.72 6.38 -0.87
CA GLU A 310 -14.93 6.34 -0.02
C GLU A 310 -14.91 5.11 0.87
N ASP A 311 -14.74 3.92 0.29
CA ASP A 311 -14.79 2.67 1.05
C ASP A 311 -13.62 2.53 2.04
N LEU A 312 -12.42 2.96 1.64
CA LEU A 312 -11.23 2.98 2.48
C LEU A 312 -11.43 3.84 3.74
N LEU A 313 -11.93 5.07 3.58
CA LEU A 313 -12.16 6.00 4.70
C LEU A 313 -13.35 5.58 5.57
N LEU A 314 -14.39 4.97 4.98
CA LEU A 314 -15.50 4.39 5.75
C LEU A 314 -15.04 3.19 6.60
N SER A 315 -14.26 2.27 6.02
CA SER A 315 -13.68 1.13 6.74
C SER A 315 -12.77 1.60 7.89
N THR A 316 -11.93 2.61 7.63
CA THR A 316 -11.07 3.22 8.65
C THR A 316 -11.87 3.87 9.79
N GLN A 317 -12.96 4.56 9.46
CA GLN A 317 -13.86 5.13 10.47
C GLN A 317 -14.57 4.04 11.28
N SER A 318 -14.93 2.92 10.62
CA SER A 318 -15.49 1.75 11.29
C SER A 318 -14.55 1.22 12.38
N ASP A 319 -13.26 1.04 12.06
CA ASP A 319 -12.24 0.60 13.02
C ASP A 319 -12.09 1.59 14.18
N SER A 320 -12.14 2.88 13.88
CA SER A 320 -12.05 3.93 14.89
C SER A 320 -13.24 3.94 15.86
N ASP A 321 -14.44 3.61 15.40
CA ASP A 321 -15.60 3.44 16.28
C ASP A 321 -15.54 2.13 17.08
N ALA A 322 -15.12 1.04 16.43
CA ALA A 322 -14.90 -0.25 17.08
C ALA A 322 -13.85 -0.18 18.21
N TYR A 323 -12.76 0.57 18.02
CA TYR A 323 -11.69 0.76 19.00
C TYR A 323 -12.20 1.28 20.36
N TYR A 324 -13.27 2.07 20.36
CA TYR A 324 -13.90 2.60 21.57
C TYR A 324 -15.18 1.83 21.98
N GLY A 325 -15.41 0.64 21.40
CA GLY A 325 -16.56 -0.21 21.69
C GLY A 325 -17.89 0.33 21.18
N ARG A 326 -17.90 1.14 20.11
CA ARG A 326 -19.13 1.65 19.46
C ARG A 326 -19.51 0.79 18.25
N LEU A 327 -19.78 -0.49 18.48
CA LEU A 327 -19.98 -1.51 17.44
C LEU A 327 -21.19 -1.22 16.55
N ALA A 328 -22.26 -0.61 17.06
CA ALA A 328 -23.40 -0.26 16.21
C ALA A 328 -23.00 0.72 15.09
N LYS A 329 -22.18 1.72 15.43
CA LYS A 329 -21.62 2.68 14.45
C LYS A 329 -20.59 2.00 13.56
N ALA A 330 -19.72 1.18 14.14
CA ALA A 330 -18.71 0.45 13.39
C ALA A 330 -19.36 -0.41 12.29
N ARG A 331 -20.36 -1.23 12.64
CA ARG A 331 -21.12 -2.07 11.70
C ARG A 331 -21.80 -1.26 10.59
N ASP A 332 -22.33 -0.08 10.90
CA ASP A 332 -22.89 0.82 9.88
C ASP A 332 -21.84 1.28 8.87
N PHE A 333 -20.69 1.73 9.35
CA PHE A 333 -19.58 2.13 8.50
C PHE A 333 -19.01 0.97 7.67
N SER A 334 -18.90 -0.23 8.25
CA SER A 334 -18.46 -1.44 7.52
C SER A 334 -19.38 -1.73 6.35
N ARG A 335 -20.70 -1.77 6.58
CA ARG A 335 -21.69 -2.03 5.54
C ARG A 335 -21.60 -1.02 4.41
N ARG A 336 -21.47 0.27 4.75
CA ARG A 336 -21.32 1.35 3.77
C ARG A 336 -20.02 1.24 2.97
N ALA A 337 -18.93 0.80 3.60
CA ALA A 337 -17.66 0.53 2.92
C ALA A 337 -17.80 -0.62 1.91
N VAL A 338 -18.41 -1.74 2.33
CA VAL A 338 -18.73 -2.88 1.45
C VAL A 338 -19.61 -2.45 0.28
N ASP A 339 -20.71 -1.73 0.56
CA ASP A 339 -21.63 -1.24 -0.47
C ASP A 339 -20.91 -0.30 -1.46
N SER A 340 -20.02 0.57 -0.97
CA SER A 340 -19.22 1.47 -1.81
C SER A 340 -18.27 0.72 -2.73
N ALA A 341 -17.55 -0.26 -2.20
CA ALA A 341 -16.65 -1.10 -2.97
C ALA A 341 -17.42 -1.92 -4.03
N VAL A 342 -18.58 -2.51 -3.68
CA VAL A 342 -19.44 -3.22 -4.64
C VAL A 342 -19.94 -2.30 -5.75
N ARG A 343 -20.41 -1.08 -5.42
CA ARG A 343 -20.84 -0.08 -6.43
C ARG A 343 -19.71 0.29 -7.40
N SER A 344 -18.46 0.20 -6.94
CA SER A 344 -17.26 0.50 -7.71
C SER A 344 -16.67 -0.73 -8.43
N ASP A 345 -17.44 -1.82 -8.55
CA ASP A 345 -17.02 -3.12 -9.10
C ASP A 345 -15.75 -3.69 -8.43
N SER A 346 -15.55 -3.34 -7.15
CA SER A 346 -14.37 -3.67 -6.38
C SER A 346 -14.61 -4.84 -5.41
N LYS A 347 -14.89 -6.03 -5.95
CA LYS A 347 -15.38 -7.19 -5.18
C LYS A 347 -14.40 -7.75 -4.15
N GLU A 348 -13.10 -7.86 -4.44
CA GLU A 348 -12.13 -8.32 -3.44
C GLU A 348 -11.99 -7.33 -2.30
N THR A 349 -12.02 -6.03 -2.60
CA THR A 349 -12.02 -4.94 -1.62
C THR A 349 -13.25 -4.99 -0.73
N ALA A 350 -14.44 -5.17 -1.31
CA ALA A 350 -15.69 -5.36 -0.56
C ALA A 350 -15.61 -6.59 0.36
N ALA A 351 -15.12 -7.72 -0.16
CA ALA A 351 -14.92 -8.94 0.61
C ALA A 351 -13.89 -8.76 1.74
N LEU A 352 -12.85 -7.97 1.52
CA LEU A 352 -11.84 -7.65 2.54
C LEU A 352 -12.43 -6.79 3.66
N TRP A 353 -13.25 -5.78 3.34
CA TRP A 353 -13.95 -4.98 4.35
C TRP A 353 -14.90 -5.81 5.21
N GLU A 354 -15.62 -6.75 4.59
CA GLU A 354 -16.46 -7.72 5.29
C GLU A 354 -15.62 -8.64 6.19
N ALA A 355 -14.49 -9.16 5.68
CA ALA A 355 -13.59 -10.00 6.45
C ALA A 355 -12.92 -9.26 7.63
N ASN A 356 -12.61 -7.97 7.47
CA ASN A 356 -12.13 -7.11 8.55
C ASN A 356 -13.21 -6.88 9.62
N ALA A 357 -14.48 -6.72 9.23
CA ALA A 357 -15.60 -6.72 10.16
C ALA A 357 -15.67 -8.04 10.95
N ALA A 358 -15.62 -9.17 10.26
CA ALA A 358 -15.66 -10.49 10.88
C ALA A 358 -14.56 -10.70 11.94
N LEU A 359 -13.34 -10.27 11.64
CA LEU A 359 -12.22 -10.37 12.58
C LEU A 359 -12.45 -9.52 13.84
N ARG A 360 -13.02 -8.32 13.69
CA ARG A 360 -13.34 -7.45 14.84
C ARG A 360 -14.43 -8.04 15.72
N GLU A 361 -15.47 -8.61 15.12
CA GLU A 361 -16.52 -9.31 15.87
C GLU A 361 -15.94 -10.49 16.66
N ALA A 362 -15.04 -11.26 16.04
CA ALA A 362 -14.35 -12.37 16.71
C ALA A 362 -13.52 -11.90 17.92
N GLU A 363 -12.76 -10.80 17.78
CA GLU A 363 -11.96 -10.25 18.89
C GLU A 363 -12.81 -9.70 20.05
N PHE A 364 -14.01 -9.19 19.77
CA PHE A 364 -14.94 -8.76 20.82
C PHE A 364 -15.77 -9.88 21.43
N GLY A 365 -15.59 -11.12 20.95
CA GLY A 365 -16.24 -12.32 21.46
C GLY A 365 -17.58 -12.66 20.80
N ASP A 366 -17.97 -11.98 19.72
CA ASP A 366 -19.16 -12.30 18.93
C ASP A 366 -18.81 -13.28 17.79
N GLY A 367 -18.51 -14.52 18.18
CA GLY A 367 -18.18 -15.58 17.23
C GLY A 367 -19.33 -15.97 16.31
N ALA A 368 -20.58 -15.63 16.64
CA ALA A 368 -21.73 -15.92 15.77
C ALA A 368 -21.75 -14.96 14.57
N SER A 369 -21.68 -13.65 14.83
CA SER A 369 -21.61 -12.62 13.80
C SER A 369 -20.35 -12.79 12.94
N ALA A 370 -19.19 -13.03 13.57
CA ALA A 370 -17.95 -13.27 12.85
C ALA A 370 -18.06 -14.40 11.80
N LYS A 371 -18.74 -15.50 12.13
CA LYS A 371 -18.91 -16.63 11.19
C LYS A 371 -19.87 -16.33 10.05
N GLN A 372 -20.88 -15.51 10.31
CA GLN A 372 -21.80 -15.04 9.28
C GLN A 372 -21.04 -14.13 8.30
N ASP A 373 -20.30 -13.15 8.81
CA ASP A 373 -19.54 -12.18 8.02
C ASP A 373 -18.43 -12.88 7.21
N VAL A 374 -17.75 -13.88 7.78
CA VAL A 374 -16.81 -14.73 7.01
C VAL A 374 -17.48 -15.38 5.80
N THR A 375 -18.70 -15.87 5.98
CA THR A 375 -19.45 -16.54 4.90
C THR A 375 -19.84 -15.52 3.83
N ALA A 376 -20.25 -14.32 4.22
CA ALA A 376 -20.55 -13.22 3.30
C ALA A 376 -19.29 -12.76 2.53
N ALA A 377 -18.17 -12.58 3.21
CA ALA A 377 -16.89 -12.17 2.61
C ALA A 377 -16.42 -13.17 1.54
N LEU A 378 -16.40 -14.47 1.86
CA LEU A 378 -15.98 -15.51 0.90
C LEU A 378 -16.93 -15.65 -0.29
N ALA A 379 -18.22 -15.34 -0.11
CA ALA A 379 -19.21 -15.33 -1.19
C ALA A 379 -19.04 -14.13 -2.13
N LEU A 380 -18.57 -12.98 -1.62
CA LEU A 380 -18.25 -11.80 -2.44
C LEU A 380 -17.02 -12.05 -3.32
N ALA A 381 -15.91 -12.48 -2.70
CA ALA A 381 -14.69 -12.87 -3.41
C ALA A 381 -13.73 -13.69 -2.50
N PRO A 382 -13.31 -14.89 -2.90
CA PRO A 382 -12.37 -15.71 -2.13
C PRO A 382 -10.89 -15.44 -2.52
N GLY A 383 -10.51 -14.16 -2.57
CA GLY A 383 -9.15 -13.72 -2.88
C GLY A 383 -8.13 -14.10 -1.79
N ARG A 384 -6.82 -14.02 -2.10
CA ARG A 384 -5.73 -14.37 -1.16
C ARG A 384 -5.91 -13.69 0.19
N ASP A 385 -6.11 -12.39 0.14
CA ASP A 385 -6.12 -11.51 1.31
C ASP A 385 -7.39 -11.70 2.15
N VAL A 386 -8.53 -11.90 1.48
CA VAL A 386 -9.80 -12.29 2.12
C VAL A 386 -9.65 -13.62 2.85
N LYS A 387 -8.99 -14.60 2.24
CA LYS A 387 -8.75 -15.91 2.87
C LYS A 387 -7.86 -15.80 4.11
N VAL A 388 -6.85 -14.94 4.11
CA VAL A 388 -6.02 -14.70 5.30
C VAL A 388 -6.89 -14.17 6.44
N PHE A 389 -7.71 -13.15 6.18
CA PHE A 389 -8.53 -12.48 7.20
C PHE A 389 -9.66 -13.37 7.72
N THR A 390 -10.30 -14.11 6.83
CA THR A 390 -11.35 -15.05 7.20
C THR A 390 -10.77 -16.26 7.94
N ALA A 391 -9.57 -16.74 7.60
CA ALA A 391 -8.91 -17.82 8.34
C ALA A 391 -8.61 -17.43 9.78
N ILE A 392 -8.10 -16.21 10.00
CA ILE A 392 -7.86 -15.72 11.36
C ILE A 392 -9.17 -15.47 12.12
N ALA A 393 -10.18 -14.85 11.50
CA ALA A 393 -11.49 -14.66 12.13
C ALA A 393 -12.16 -15.99 12.54
N LEU A 394 -12.08 -17.02 11.68
CA LEU A 394 -12.53 -18.37 11.99
C LEU A 394 -11.73 -19.00 13.12
N ALA A 395 -10.40 -18.91 13.06
CA ALA A 395 -9.53 -19.43 14.09
C ALA A 395 -9.91 -18.84 15.44
N ARG A 396 -10.08 -17.51 15.53
CA ARG A 396 -10.47 -16.77 16.74
C ARG A 396 -11.89 -17.07 17.20
N SER A 397 -12.80 -17.37 16.29
CA SER A 397 -14.19 -17.78 16.58
C SER A 397 -14.35 -19.26 16.95
N GLY A 398 -13.26 -20.02 17.07
CA GLY A 398 -13.28 -21.44 17.46
C GLY A 398 -13.50 -22.43 16.31
N GLU A 399 -13.55 -21.98 15.05
CA GLU A 399 -13.77 -22.80 13.86
C GLU A 399 -12.45 -23.34 13.27
N ALA A 400 -11.72 -24.09 14.09
CA ALA A 400 -10.36 -24.53 13.78
C ALA A 400 -10.25 -25.31 12.46
N ASP A 401 -11.21 -26.19 12.14
CA ASP A 401 -11.13 -27.03 10.94
C ASP A 401 -11.35 -26.21 9.66
N ARG A 402 -12.27 -25.24 9.68
CA ARG A 402 -12.47 -24.31 8.56
C ARG A 402 -11.25 -23.41 8.36
N ALA A 403 -10.66 -22.91 9.44
CA ALA A 403 -9.42 -22.12 9.38
C ALA A 403 -8.26 -22.92 8.75
N LYS A 404 -8.07 -24.18 9.17
CA LYS A 404 -7.03 -25.07 8.60
C LYS A 404 -7.22 -25.34 7.10
N LEU A 405 -8.47 -25.43 6.62
CA LEU A 405 -8.74 -25.62 5.19
C LEU A 405 -8.24 -24.41 4.38
N LEU A 406 -8.51 -23.20 4.87
CA LEU A 406 -8.03 -21.97 4.24
C LEU A 406 -6.50 -21.86 4.29
N VAL A 407 -5.87 -22.20 5.42
CA VAL A 407 -4.40 -22.27 5.56
C VAL A 407 -3.79 -23.18 4.50
N LYS A 408 -4.31 -24.41 4.34
CA LYS A 408 -3.82 -25.36 3.33
C LYS A 408 -3.97 -24.85 1.91
N GLU A 409 -5.09 -24.17 1.61
CA GLU A 409 -5.31 -23.58 0.30
C GLU A 409 -4.32 -22.44 0.02
N LEU A 410 -4.09 -21.58 1.01
CA LEU A 410 -3.13 -20.49 0.94
C LEU A 410 -1.69 -21.01 0.74
N GLU A 411 -1.26 -21.99 1.52
CA GLU A 411 0.05 -22.65 1.39
C GLU A 411 0.25 -23.26 -0.01
N LYS A 412 -0.78 -23.94 -0.53
CA LYS A 412 -0.72 -24.59 -1.84
C LYS A 412 -0.61 -23.59 -2.98
N ASN A 413 -1.37 -22.50 -2.92
CA ASN A 413 -1.51 -21.57 -4.06
C ASN A 413 -0.49 -20.42 -4.03
N TYR A 414 0.09 -20.11 -2.86
CA TYR A 414 0.97 -18.95 -2.65
C TYR A 414 2.25 -19.32 -1.90
N GLY A 415 2.79 -20.52 -2.12
CA GLY A 415 3.95 -21.04 -1.38
C GLY A 415 5.25 -20.24 -1.50
N SER A 416 5.38 -19.36 -2.50
CA SER A 416 6.52 -18.43 -2.65
C SER A 416 6.34 -17.11 -1.90
N ASN A 417 5.15 -16.80 -1.39
CA ASN A 417 4.86 -15.54 -0.73
C ASN A 417 5.52 -15.50 0.66
N THR A 418 6.56 -14.69 0.81
CA THR A 418 7.34 -14.56 2.06
C THR A 418 6.46 -14.13 3.22
N VAL A 419 5.65 -13.09 3.01
CA VAL A 419 4.82 -12.48 4.06
C VAL A 419 3.79 -13.46 4.59
N LEU A 420 3.11 -14.18 3.70
CA LEU A 420 2.16 -15.22 4.05
C LEU A 420 2.83 -16.33 4.86
N LYS A 421 4.00 -16.80 4.42
CA LYS A 421 4.74 -17.89 5.04
C LYS A 421 5.29 -17.54 6.43
N LEU A 422 5.80 -16.32 6.61
CA LEU A 422 6.54 -15.94 7.81
C LEU A 422 5.67 -15.17 8.82
N TYR A 423 4.64 -14.46 8.38
CA TYR A 423 3.77 -13.67 9.24
C TYR A 423 2.39 -14.30 9.39
N TRP A 424 1.61 -14.41 8.32
CA TRP A 424 0.18 -14.72 8.44
C TRP A 424 -0.14 -16.18 8.76
N LEU A 425 0.43 -17.15 8.05
CA LEU A 425 0.12 -18.57 8.29
C LEU A 425 0.54 -19.03 9.69
N PRO A 426 1.74 -18.69 10.20
CA PRO A 426 2.10 -19.02 11.57
C PRO A 426 1.17 -18.33 12.59
N THR A 427 0.74 -17.10 12.33
CA THR A 427 -0.21 -16.38 13.18
C THR A 427 -1.58 -17.06 13.23
N VAL A 428 -2.12 -17.49 12.09
CA VAL A 428 -3.39 -18.25 12.02
C VAL A 428 -3.26 -19.59 12.76
N ASN A 429 -2.15 -20.32 12.54
CA ASN A 429 -1.90 -21.59 13.23
C ASN A 429 -1.77 -21.40 14.75
N ALA A 430 -1.13 -20.32 15.20
CA ALA A 430 -1.06 -19.97 16.62
C ALA A 430 -2.45 -19.68 17.21
N ALA A 431 -3.30 -18.92 16.49
CA ALA A 431 -4.68 -18.68 16.91
C ALA A 431 -5.49 -19.98 17.05
N ILE A 432 -5.29 -20.94 16.14
CA ILE A 432 -5.91 -22.27 16.21
C ILE A 432 -5.47 -23.02 17.48
N GLU A 433 -4.18 -23.00 17.81
CA GLU A 433 -3.64 -23.69 18.99
C GLU A 433 -4.06 -23.02 20.30
N LEU A 434 -4.16 -21.69 20.34
CA LEU A 434 -4.69 -20.95 21.49
C LEU A 434 -6.12 -21.39 21.83
N ASN A 435 -6.97 -21.55 20.83
CA ASN A 435 -8.35 -22.00 21.04
C ASN A 435 -8.47 -23.46 21.49
N LYS A 436 -7.41 -24.26 21.36
CA LYS A 436 -7.31 -25.60 21.94
C LYS A 436 -6.69 -25.61 23.34
N GLY A 437 -6.30 -24.46 23.88
CA GLY A 437 -5.57 -24.37 25.14
C GLY A 437 -4.09 -24.78 25.02
N ASN A 438 -3.50 -24.78 23.82
CA ASN A 438 -2.11 -25.16 23.60
C ASN A 438 -1.19 -23.94 23.44
N SER A 439 -0.74 -23.39 24.57
CA SER A 439 0.17 -22.23 24.59
C SER A 439 1.55 -22.53 24.00
N SER A 440 2.13 -23.70 24.32
CA SER A 440 3.49 -24.07 23.87
C SER A 440 3.60 -24.11 22.35
N GLN A 441 2.67 -24.77 21.67
CA GLN A 441 2.70 -24.85 20.20
C GLN A 441 2.38 -23.50 19.55
N ALA A 442 1.49 -22.70 20.15
CA ALA A 442 1.21 -21.35 19.68
C ALA A 442 2.48 -20.47 19.70
N LEU A 443 3.26 -20.53 20.79
CA LEU A 443 4.54 -19.82 20.90
C LEU A 443 5.53 -20.25 19.82
N VAL A 444 5.67 -21.56 19.56
CA VAL A 444 6.55 -22.09 18.51
C VAL A 444 6.18 -21.54 17.12
N PHE A 445 4.88 -21.50 16.78
CA PHE A 445 4.47 -20.90 15.51
C PHE A 445 4.83 -19.41 15.42
N LEU A 446 4.68 -18.67 16.52
CA LEU A 446 4.92 -17.22 16.55
C LEU A 446 6.41 -16.82 16.55
N GLU A 447 7.34 -17.77 16.67
CA GLU A 447 8.78 -17.51 16.50
C GLU A 447 9.11 -17.07 15.08
N ALA A 448 8.45 -17.67 14.07
CA ALA A 448 8.68 -17.35 12.66
C ALA A 448 8.34 -15.89 12.30
N ALA A 449 7.35 -15.31 13.00
CA ALA A 449 6.88 -13.95 12.76
C ALA A 449 7.71 -12.88 13.51
N ALA A 450 8.54 -13.26 14.49
CA ALA A 450 9.25 -12.30 15.35
C ALA A 450 10.11 -11.28 14.58
N PRO A 451 10.84 -11.64 13.48
CA PRO A 451 11.60 -10.65 12.72
C PRO A 451 10.74 -9.65 11.94
N TYR A 452 9.46 -9.95 11.71
CA TYR A 452 8.54 -9.18 10.88
C TYR A 452 7.36 -8.61 11.66
N GLU A 453 7.30 -8.82 12.97
CA GLU A 453 6.11 -8.51 13.78
C GLU A 453 5.83 -7.01 13.92
N LEU A 454 6.87 -6.19 13.76
CA LEU A 454 6.77 -4.74 13.68
C LEU A 454 6.42 -4.27 12.26
N GLY A 455 6.32 -5.14 11.26
CA GLY A 455 6.00 -4.73 9.89
C GLY A 455 4.52 -4.40 9.68
N SER A 456 4.22 -3.86 8.49
CA SER A 456 2.86 -3.61 7.98
C SER A 456 2.49 -4.54 6.82
N PRO A 457 2.45 -5.87 7.02
CA PRO A 457 2.18 -6.80 5.93
C PRO A 457 0.74 -6.65 5.40
N PRO A 458 0.54 -6.62 4.07
CA PRO A 458 -0.79 -6.70 3.46
C PRO A 458 -1.58 -7.90 4.00
N PRO A 459 -2.90 -7.82 4.14
CA PRO A 459 -3.76 -6.86 3.45
C PRO A 459 -4.13 -5.58 4.21
N LEU A 460 -3.61 -5.37 5.42
CA LEU A 460 -3.85 -4.09 6.11
C LEU A 460 -2.80 -3.07 5.69
N GLN A 461 -3.26 -1.84 5.47
CA GLN A 461 -2.40 -0.72 5.10
C GLN A 461 -1.51 -0.24 6.27
N LEU A 462 -1.83 -0.64 7.50
CA LEU A 462 -1.00 -0.41 8.69
C LEU A 462 -0.72 -1.74 9.40
N GLY A 463 0.33 -1.75 10.23
CA GLY A 463 0.65 -2.92 11.05
C GLY A 463 -0.37 -3.15 12.16
N THR A 464 -0.54 -4.41 12.57
CA THR A 464 -1.49 -4.78 13.65
C THR A 464 -0.80 -5.30 14.89
N LEU A 465 0.49 -5.63 14.79
CA LEU A 465 1.23 -6.36 15.82
C LEU A 465 0.50 -7.63 16.27
N TYR A 466 -0.26 -8.23 15.35
CA TYR A 466 -1.12 -9.37 15.66
C TYR A 466 -0.34 -10.59 16.18
N PRO A 467 0.84 -10.95 15.64
CA PRO A 467 1.67 -11.99 16.22
C PRO A 467 2.04 -11.72 17.68
N ALA A 468 2.44 -10.49 18.00
CA ALA A 468 2.76 -10.07 19.38
C ALA A 468 1.52 -10.15 20.29
N TYR A 469 0.36 -9.70 19.80
CA TYR A 469 -0.90 -9.81 20.53
C TYR A 469 -1.25 -11.27 20.88
N LEU A 470 -1.16 -12.19 19.92
CA LEU A 470 -1.37 -13.62 20.17
C LEU A 470 -0.28 -14.22 21.07
N ARG A 471 0.97 -13.76 20.97
CA ARG A 471 2.05 -14.22 21.86
C ARG A 471 1.77 -13.83 23.31
N GLY A 472 1.26 -12.62 23.54
CA GLY A 472 0.78 -12.18 24.85
C GLY A 472 -0.34 -13.08 25.38
N GLN A 473 -1.31 -13.46 24.54
CA GLN A 473 -2.37 -14.40 24.91
C GLN A 473 -1.83 -15.81 25.21
N ALA A 474 -0.84 -16.29 24.46
CA ALA A 474 -0.18 -17.56 24.73
C ALA A 474 0.52 -17.56 26.09
N TYR A 475 1.18 -16.45 26.45
CA TYR A 475 1.79 -16.29 27.77
C TYR A 475 0.76 -16.21 28.90
N LEU A 476 -0.38 -15.55 28.70
CA LEU A 476 -1.49 -15.58 29.66
C LEU A 476 -1.98 -17.00 29.92
N LEU A 477 -2.20 -17.77 28.85
CA LEU A 477 -2.61 -19.17 28.93
C LEU A 477 -1.56 -20.06 29.60
N ALA A 478 -0.27 -19.72 29.48
CA ALA A 478 0.83 -20.36 30.19
C ALA A 478 1.04 -19.85 31.63
N HIS A 479 0.15 -19.00 32.16
CA HIS A 479 0.26 -18.33 33.46
C HIS A 479 1.53 -17.50 33.64
N ASN A 480 2.14 -17.02 32.56
CA ASN A 480 3.30 -16.14 32.58
C ASN A 480 2.87 -14.68 32.39
N GLY A 481 2.36 -14.08 33.46
CA GLY A 481 1.85 -12.70 33.45
C GLY A 481 2.90 -11.65 33.07
N THR A 482 4.16 -11.84 33.47
CA THR A 482 5.24 -10.89 33.16
C THR A 482 5.56 -10.86 31.66
N ALA A 483 5.71 -12.03 31.02
CA ALA A 483 5.95 -12.11 29.58
C ALA A 483 4.73 -11.61 28.77
N ALA A 484 3.52 -11.95 29.22
CA ALA A 484 2.29 -11.45 28.62
C ALA A 484 2.22 -9.91 28.66
N ALA A 485 2.55 -9.30 29.81
CA ALA A 485 2.52 -7.85 29.98
C ALA A 485 3.50 -7.15 29.02
N ALA A 486 4.69 -7.71 28.80
CA ALA A 486 5.67 -7.16 27.87
C ALA A 486 5.14 -7.14 26.42
N GLU A 487 4.47 -8.21 25.98
CA GLU A 487 3.89 -8.28 24.63
C GLU A 487 2.73 -7.30 24.46
N PHE A 488 1.83 -7.15 25.44
CA PHE A 488 0.74 -6.17 25.32
C PHE A 488 1.22 -4.71 25.43
N GLN A 489 2.25 -4.45 26.24
CA GLN A 489 2.86 -3.12 26.33
C GLN A 489 3.48 -2.71 25.00
N LYS A 490 4.09 -3.64 24.26
CA LYS A 490 4.64 -3.40 22.91
C LYS A 490 3.61 -2.77 21.97
N LEU A 491 2.35 -3.21 21.99
CA LEU A 491 1.30 -2.62 21.15
C LEU A 491 1.01 -1.15 21.51
N LEU A 492 1.06 -0.83 22.81
CA LEU A 492 0.81 0.54 23.29
C LEU A 492 2.00 1.45 22.98
N ASP A 493 3.22 0.93 23.08
CA ASP A 493 4.45 1.66 22.77
C ASP A 493 4.57 1.96 21.27
N HIS A 494 3.97 1.11 20.41
CA HIS A 494 3.98 1.25 18.96
C HIS A 494 2.63 1.70 18.40
N ARG A 495 2.00 2.68 19.05
CA ARG A 495 0.67 3.18 18.65
C ARG A 495 0.59 3.70 17.21
N GLY A 496 1.67 4.18 16.62
CA GLY A 496 1.74 4.63 15.24
C GLY A 496 1.77 3.48 14.21
N ILE A 497 2.10 2.27 14.65
CA ILE A 497 1.93 1.03 13.88
C ILE A 497 0.48 0.55 14.02
N VAL A 498 0.00 0.33 15.25
CA VAL A 498 -1.33 -0.27 15.53
C VAL A 498 -2.50 0.65 15.15
N VAL A 499 -2.31 1.95 15.39
CA VAL A 499 -3.29 3.02 15.19
C VAL A 499 -4.66 2.65 15.76
N ASN A 500 -5.67 2.48 14.90
CA ASN A 500 -7.07 2.32 15.27
C ASN A 500 -7.55 0.87 15.23
N PHE A 501 -6.64 -0.08 14.99
CA PHE A 501 -7.02 -1.48 14.98
C PHE A 501 -7.35 -1.98 16.40
N VAL A 502 -8.32 -2.89 16.49
CA VAL A 502 -8.94 -3.29 17.78
C VAL A 502 -7.97 -3.93 18.77
N THR A 503 -6.88 -4.54 18.30
CA THR A 503 -5.83 -5.09 19.20
C THR A 503 -5.20 -3.99 20.06
N GLY A 504 -5.12 -2.75 19.58
CA GLY A 504 -4.59 -1.63 20.38
C GLY A 504 -5.51 -1.23 21.53
N ALA A 505 -6.83 -1.36 21.37
CA ALA A 505 -7.79 -1.14 22.46
C ALA A 505 -7.73 -2.31 23.46
N LEU A 506 -7.78 -3.53 22.93
CA LEU A 506 -7.78 -4.75 23.73
C LEU A 506 -6.45 -4.99 24.46
N ALA A 507 -5.32 -4.48 23.96
CA ALA A 507 -4.02 -4.56 24.64
C ALA A 507 -4.08 -4.01 26.06
N ARG A 508 -4.85 -2.94 26.34
CA ARG A 508 -5.03 -2.41 27.70
C ARG A 508 -5.74 -3.39 28.62
N LEU A 509 -6.82 -4.02 28.14
CA LEU A 509 -7.53 -5.07 28.88
C LEU A 509 -6.62 -6.27 29.14
N GLN A 510 -5.88 -6.71 28.13
CA GLN A 510 -5.00 -7.86 28.26
C GLN A 510 -3.81 -7.58 29.19
N LEU A 511 -3.32 -6.33 29.22
CA LEU A 511 -2.33 -5.89 30.20
C LEU A 511 -2.85 -5.99 31.64
N ALA A 512 -4.13 -5.64 31.87
CA ALA A 512 -4.77 -5.83 33.16
C ALA A 512 -4.81 -7.32 33.58
N ARG A 513 -5.19 -8.20 32.65
CA ARG A 513 -5.18 -9.67 32.85
C ARG A 513 -3.77 -10.21 33.10
N ALA A 514 -2.76 -9.64 32.45
CA ALA A 514 -1.37 -10.01 32.62
C ALA A 514 -0.85 -9.65 34.02
N TYR A 515 -1.15 -8.44 34.51
CA TYR A 515 -0.81 -8.04 35.88
C TYR A 515 -1.54 -8.87 36.93
N ALA A 516 -2.83 -9.18 36.72
CA ALA A 516 -3.57 -10.06 37.62
C ALA A 516 -2.93 -11.46 37.69
N THR A 517 -2.56 -12.03 36.53
CA THR A 517 -1.84 -13.31 36.43
C THR A 517 -0.48 -13.27 37.13
N ALA A 518 0.22 -12.12 37.09
CA ALA A 518 1.49 -11.91 37.78
C ALA A 518 1.36 -11.65 39.30
N GLY A 519 0.13 -11.53 39.82
CA GLY A 519 -0.14 -11.21 41.23
C GLY A 519 -0.01 -9.72 41.59
N ASP A 520 0.15 -8.83 40.61
CA ASP A 520 0.20 -7.38 40.81
C ASP A 520 -1.21 -6.77 40.76
N THR A 521 -1.98 -6.97 41.83
CA THR A 521 -3.37 -6.51 41.93
C THR A 521 -3.51 -4.99 41.77
N ALA A 522 -2.52 -4.21 42.20
CA ALA A 522 -2.56 -2.75 42.09
C ALA A 522 -2.48 -2.30 40.63
N LYS A 523 -1.52 -2.82 39.87
CA LYS A 523 -1.42 -2.52 38.44
C LYS A 523 -2.58 -3.10 37.65
N ALA A 524 -3.05 -4.30 38.00
CA ALA A 524 -4.22 -4.89 37.36
C ALA A 524 -5.44 -3.98 37.49
N LYS A 525 -5.74 -3.49 38.70
CA LYS A 525 -6.86 -2.55 38.93
C LYS A 525 -6.72 -1.26 38.12
N SER A 526 -5.52 -0.67 38.10
CA SER A 526 -5.25 0.54 37.30
C SER A 526 -5.51 0.29 35.81
N ALA A 527 -4.98 -0.81 35.25
CA ALA A 527 -5.13 -1.12 33.84
C ALA A 527 -6.59 -1.42 33.43
N TYR A 528 -7.38 -2.09 34.30
CA TYR A 528 -8.82 -2.25 34.06
C TYR A 528 -9.55 -0.90 34.05
N GLN A 529 -9.22 0.01 34.98
CA GLN A 529 -9.81 1.35 35.02
C GLN A 529 -9.46 2.17 33.77
N ASP A 530 -8.22 2.07 33.29
CA ASP A 530 -7.79 2.71 32.04
C ASP A 530 -8.58 2.19 30.84
N PHE A 531 -8.79 0.87 30.75
CA PHE A 531 -9.65 0.26 29.74
C PHE A 531 -11.10 0.75 29.83
N PHE A 532 -11.70 0.77 31.02
CA PHE A 532 -13.08 1.26 31.19
C PHE A 532 -13.23 2.76 30.91
N SER A 533 -12.21 3.57 31.21
CA SER A 533 -12.18 4.99 30.88
C SER A 533 -12.19 5.20 29.36
N GLN A 534 -11.41 4.39 28.63
CA GLN A 534 -11.43 4.39 27.17
C GLN A 534 -12.79 3.93 26.61
N TRP A 535 -13.40 2.92 27.23
CA TRP A 535 -14.66 2.29 26.82
C TRP A 535 -15.88 2.87 27.55
N LYS A 536 -15.81 4.11 28.02
CA LYS A 536 -16.90 4.76 28.77
C LYS A 536 -18.19 4.88 27.96
N ASP A 537 -18.07 5.00 26.63
CA ASP A 537 -19.17 5.13 25.67
C ASP A 537 -19.43 3.83 24.91
N ALA A 538 -18.83 2.71 25.35
CA ALA A 538 -18.99 1.41 24.71
C ALA A 538 -20.36 0.81 24.98
N GLU A 539 -20.89 0.02 24.04
CA GLU A 539 -22.15 -0.69 24.29
C GLU A 539 -21.98 -1.71 25.44
N PRO A 540 -22.93 -1.76 26.39
CA PRO A 540 -22.75 -2.54 27.63
C PRO A 540 -22.85 -4.05 27.42
N ASP A 541 -23.37 -4.49 26.28
CA ASP A 541 -23.64 -5.89 25.97
C ASP A 541 -22.49 -6.63 25.28
N ILE A 542 -21.43 -5.91 24.89
CA ILE A 542 -20.23 -6.47 24.27
C ILE A 542 -19.64 -7.58 25.16
N PRO A 543 -19.47 -8.82 24.65
CA PRO A 543 -19.04 -9.96 25.46
C PRO A 543 -17.74 -9.71 26.23
N ILE A 544 -16.69 -9.23 25.57
CA ILE A 544 -15.40 -8.98 26.21
C ILE A 544 -15.45 -7.88 27.30
N LEU A 545 -16.36 -6.90 27.18
CA LEU A 545 -16.56 -5.88 28.20
C LEU A 545 -17.26 -6.45 29.44
N LYS A 546 -18.22 -7.36 29.27
CA LYS A 546 -18.87 -8.08 30.37
C LYS A 546 -17.87 -8.93 31.15
N GLU A 547 -17.01 -9.65 30.43
CA GLU A 547 -15.92 -10.42 31.03
C GLU A 547 -14.99 -9.53 31.84
N ALA A 548 -14.52 -8.43 31.26
CA ALA A 548 -13.62 -7.49 31.92
C ALA A 548 -14.22 -6.93 33.22
N LYS A 549 -15.51 -6.56 33.23
CA LYS A 549 -16.20 -6.09 34.44
C LYS A 549 -16.29 -7.17 35.52
N ALA A 550 -16.58 -8.42 35.13
CA ALA A 550 -16.64 -9.55 36.05
C ALA A 550 -15.27 -9.91 36.62
N GLU A 551 -14.21 -9.82 35.82
CA GLU A 551 -12.82 -10.02 36.26
C GLU A 551 -12.39 -8.93 37.25
N TYR A 552 -12.63 -7.66 36.93
CA TYR A 552 -12.30 -6.54 37.81
C TYR A 552 -13.00 -6.63 39.18
N ALA A 553 -14.27 -7.05 39.20
CA ALA A 553 -15.03 -7.24 40.44
C ALA A 553 -14.43 -8.31 41.36
N LYS A 554 -13.69 -9.30 40.83
CA LYS A 554 -12.99 -10.32 41.62
C LYS A 554 -11.67 -9.84 42.23
N LEU A 555 -11.15 -8.70 41.77
CA LEU A 555 -9.95 -8.07 42.33
C LEU A 555 -10.28 -7.16 43.52
N GLN A 556 -11.54 -6.77 43.69
CA GLN A 556 -12.05 -6.01 44.83
C GLN A 556 -12.14 -6.91 46.06
#